data_AF-A0A7C9RF05-F1
#
_entry.id   AF-A0A7C9RF05-F1
#
_cell.length_a   1.000
_cell.length_b   1.000
_cell.length_c   1.000
_cell.angle_alpha   90.00
_cell.angle_beta   90.00
_cell.angle_gamma   90.00
#
_symmetry.space_group_name_H-M   'P 1'
#
loop_
_entity.id
_entity.type
_entity.pdbx_description
1 polymer ?
#
loop_
_entity_poly.entity_id
_entity_poly.type
_entity_poly.pdbx_seq_one_letter_code
_entity_poly.pdbx_strand_id
1 'polypeptide(L)'
;GTVAAAAEELSSSVAEIARQVNQSNEIATKAVADAERTNATVQVLSSGAEKIGEVVQLIHSIAAQTNLLALNATIEAARAGEAGRGFAVVASEVKALANQTAKATEEISAQVAAMQATTSEAVVSIGGITETIARMSEITMNISSAVEEQGAATREIARNIQSVAAGSTEISDHIGGVSSAAVATGTAASDVLSSARDLDQQSGMLRAAVDEFLGKVRAA
;
A
#
# COMPACT_ATOMS: atom_id res chain seq x y z
N GLY A 1 -1.31 -32.54 9.55
CA GLY A 1 -1.60 -31.61 8.44
C GLY A 1 -1.51 -30.15 8.84
N THR A 2 -0.43 -29.73 9.50
CA THR A 2 -0.26 -28.34 9.96
C THR A 2 0.19 -27.41 8.84
N VAL A 3 1.05 -27.90 7.94
CA VAL A 3 1.62 -27.10 6.85
C VAL A 3 0.60 -26.83 5.73
N ALA A 4 -0.29 -27.78 5.44
CA ALA A 4 -1.39 -27.56 4.47
C ALA A 4 -2.38 -26.50 4.97
N ALA A 5 -2.77 -26.57 6.25
CA ALA A 5 -3.62 -25.55 6.88
C ALA A 5 -2.94 -24.17 6.87
N ALA A 6 -1.64 -24.09 7.17
CA ALA A 6 -0.88 -22.84 7.08
C ALA A 6 -0.82 -22.27 5.64
N ALA A 7 -0.72 -23.14 4.63
CA ALA A 7 -0.75 -22.71 3.22
C ALA A 7 -2.13 -22.21 2.79
N GLU A 8 -3.21 -22.82 3.27
CA GLU A 8 -4.58 -22.33 3.05
C GLU A 8 -4.82 -20.97 3.73
N GLU A 9 -4.34 -20.81 4.97
CA GLU A 9 -4.41 -19.54 5.70
C GLU A 9 -3.62 -18.43 5.00
N LEU A 10 -2.40 -18.73 4.54
CA LEU A 10 -1.60 -17.80 3.72
C LEU A 10 -2.31 -17.44 2.41
N SER A 11 -2.94 -18.39 1.73
CA SER A 11 -3.69 -18.11 0.51
C SER A 11 -4.88 -17.19 0.77
N SER A 12 -5.57 -17.36 1.90
CA SER A 12 -6.64 -16.46 2.32
C SER A 12 -6.12 -15.04 2.62
N SER A 13 -4.99 -14.95 3.33
CA SER A 13 -4.32 -13.68 3.65
C SER A 13 -3.87 -12.94 2.39
N VAL A 14 -3.24 -13.63 1.44
CA VAL A 14 -2.86 -13.08 0.12
C VAL A 14 -4.07 -12.54 -0.63
N ALA A 15 -5.20 -13.26 -0.63
CA ALA A 15 -6.42 -12.81 -1.28
C ALA A 15 -7.03 -11.56 -0.61
N GLU A 16 -6.93 -11.45 0.72
CA GLU A 16 -7.34 -10.26 1.45
C GLU A 16 -6.44 -9.07 1.16
N ILE A 17 -5.11 -9.26 1.17
CA ILE A 17 -4.16 -8.20 0.81
C ILE A 17 -4.42 -7.71 -0.62
N ALA A 18 -4.66 -8.61 -1.58
CA ALA A 18 -4.99 -8.24 -2.96
C ALA A 18 -6.27 -7.37 -3.04
N ARG A 19 -7.30 -7.68 -2.24
CA ARG A 19 -8.51 -6.84 -2.14
C ARG A 19 -8.19 -5.45 -1.58
N GLN A 20 -7.40 -5.38 -0.51
CA GLN A 20 -7.03 -4.11 0.12
C GLN A 20 -6.14 -3.24 -0.77
N VAL A 21 -5.26 -3.85 -1.56
CA VAL A 21 -4.44 -3.17 -2.58
C VAL A 21 -5.32 -2.54 -3.66
N ASN A 22 -6.30 -3.29 -4.18
CA ASN A 22 -7.25 -2.75 -5.16
C ASN A 22 -8.07 -1.59 -4.59
N GLN A 23 -8.58 -1.73 -3.37
CA GLN A 23 -9.30 -0.65 -2.68
C GLN A 23 -8.42 0.59 -2.46
N SER A 24 -7.13 0.39 -2.14
CA SER A 24 -6.17 1.48 -1.97
C SER A 24 -5.94 2.24 -3.28
N ASN A 25 -5.88 1.53 -4.42
CA ASN A 25 -5.80 2.15 -5.75
C ASN A 25 -7.04 2.98 -6.09
N GLU A 26 -8.24 2.48 -5.78
CA GLU A 26 -9.49 3.24 -5.97
C GLU A 26 -9.50 4.53 -5.13
N ILE A 27 -9.09 4.44 -3.85
CA ILE A 27 -8.99 5.59 -2.95
C ILE A 27 -7.96 6.60 -3.48
N ALA A 28 -6.78 6.14 -3.90
CA ALA A 28 -5.75 7.00 -4.47
C ALA A 28 -6.25 7.73 -5.73
N THR A 29 -6.91 7.01 -6.64
CA THR A 29 -7.50 7.60 -7.87
C THR A 29 -8.52 8.68 -7.53
N LYS A 30 -9.40 8.42 -6.56
CA LYS A 30 -10.37 9.41 -6.08
C LYS A 30 -9.68 10.63 -5.45
N ALA A 31 -8.63 10.42 -4.66
CA ALA A 31 -7.88 11.48 -4.03
C ALA A 31 -7.18 12.40 -5.05
N VAL A 32 -6.66 11.85 -6.16
CA VAL A 32 -6.13 12.66 -7.28
C VAL A 32 -7.23 13.54 -7.87
N ALA A 33 -8.38 12.97 -8.20
CA ALA A 33 -9.50 13.74 -8.76
C ALA A 33 -9.99 14.85 -7.81
N ASP A 34 -10.03 14.57 -6.50
CA ASP A 34 -10.38 15.56 -5.49
C ASP A 34 -9.33 16.67 -5.36
N ALA A 35 -8.04 16.34 -5.46
CA ALA A 35 -6.95 17.31 -5.49
C ALA A 35 -7.01 18.20 -6.74
N GLU A 36 -7.25 17.64 -7.92
CA GLU A 36 -7.42 18.39 -9.17
C GLU A 36 -8.60 19.37 -9.10
N ARG A 37 -9.75 18.92 -8.59
CA ARG A 37 -10.93 19.76 -8.38
C ARG A 37 -10.66 20.90 -7.39
N THR A 38 -9.92 20.60 -6.32
CA THR A 38 -9.50 21.62 -5.35
C THR A 38 -8.57 22.64 -5.99
N ASN A 39 -7.58 22.19 -6.76
CA ASN A 39 -6.67 23.06 -7.51
C ASN A 39 -7.42 24.00 -8.45
N ALA A 40 -8.40 23.48 -9.22
CA ALA A 40 -9.23 24.30 -10.10
C ALA A 40 -10.02 25.38 -9.33
N THR A 41 -10.56 25.02 -8.16
CA THR A 41 -11.29 25.98 -7.30
C THR A 41 -10.38 27.09 -6.77
N VAL A 42 -9.17 26.72 -6.35
CA VAL A 42 -8.14 27.66 -5.86
C VAL A 42 -7.67 28.59 -6.99
N GLN A 43 -7.52 28.09 -8.22
CA GLN A 43 -7.21 28.93 -9.39
C GLN A 43 -8.30 29.95 -9.69
N VAL A 44 -9.58 29.57 -9.57
CA VAL A 44 -10.71 30.51 -9.71
C VAL A 44 -10.66 31.58 -8.62
N LEU A 45 -10.35 31.20 -7.37
CA LEU A 45 -10.19 32.15 -6.27
C LEU A 45 -9.03 33.13 -6.52
N SER A 46 -7.89 32.63 -7.03
CA SER A 46 -6.73 33.45 -7.39
C SER A 46 -7.08 34.51 -8.43
N SER A 47 -7.74 34.10 -9.52
CA SER A 47 -8.21 35.03 -10.56
C SER A 47 -9.24 36.04 -10.04
N GLY A 48 -10.11 35.60 -9.11
CA GLY A 48 -11.04 36.50 -8.42
C GLY A 48 -10.32 37.56 -7.59
N ALA A 49 -9.29 37.17 -6.84
CA ALA A 49 -8.48 38.09 -6.04
C ALA A 49 -7.71 39.10 -6.91
N GLU A 50 -7.15 38.67 -8.05
CA GLU A 50 -6.52 39.57 -9.04
C GLU A 50 -7.49 40.65 -9.53
N LYS A 51 -8.70 40.26 -9.95
CA LYS A 51 -9.73 41.21 -10.40
C LYS A 51 -10.14 42.19 -9.30
N ILE A 52 -10.24 41.73 -8.06
CA ILE A 52 -10.50 42.63 -6.93
C ILE A 52 -9.34 43.62 -6.76
N GLY A 53 -8.10 43.16 -6.87
CA GLY A 53 -6.91 44.01 -6.82
C GLY A 53 -6.93 45.11 -7.89
N GLU A 54 -7.28 44.79 -9.13
CA GLU A 54 -7.44 45.76 -10.21
C GLU A 54 -8.50 46.82 -9.89
N VAL A 55 -9.66 46.40 -9.37
CA VAL A 55 -10.75 47.31 -8.98
C VAL A 55 -10.33 48.22 -7.82
N VAL A 56 -9.66 47.68 -6.80
CA VAL A 56 -9.17 48.45 -5.66
C VAL A 56 -8.15 49.49 -6.10
N GLN A 57 -7.24 49.12 -7.02
CA GLN A 57 -6.27 50.05 -7.60
C GLN A 57 -6.96 51.20 -8.36
N LEU A 58 -8.01 50.90 -9.13
CA LEU A 58 -8.81 51.92 -9.81
C LEU A 58 -9.50 52.86 -8.81
N ILE A 59 -10.11 52.34 -7.74
CA ILE A 59 -10.75 53.15 -6.69
C ILE A 59 -9.70 54.05 -6.00
N HIS A 60 -8.51 53.51 -5.71
CA HIS A 60 -7.42 54.29 -5.14
C HIS A 60 -7.02 55.46 -6.06
N SER A 61 -6.90 55.22 -7.37
CA SER A 61 -6.64 56.28 -8.36
C SER A 61 -7.75 57.33 -8.43
N ILE A 62 -9.02 56.91 -8.35
CA ILE A 62 -10.18 57.83 -8.31
C ILE A 62 -10.16 58.67 -7.04
N ALA A 63 -9.85 58.09 -5.89
CA ALA A 63 -9.74 58.79 -4.62
C ALA A 63 -8.61 59.84 -4.66
N ALA A 64 -7.44 59.48 -5.21
CA ALA A 64 -6.33 60.40 -5.41
C ALA A 64 -6.70 61.57 -6.34
N GLN A 65 -7.39 61.30 -7.45
CA GLN A 65 -7.87 62.34 -8.37
C GLN A 65 -8.92 63.25 -7.72
N THR A 66 -9.83 62.67 -6.93
CA THR A 66 -10.87 63.40 -6.19
C THR A 66 -10.26 64.32 -5.14
N ASN A 67 -9.24 63.86 -4.43
CA ASN A 67 -8.47 64.67 -3.47
C ASN A 67 -7.80 65.87 -4.17
N LEU A 68 -7.24 65.66 -5.36
CA LEU A 68 -6.61 66.72 -6.17
C LEU A 68 -7.64 67.75 -6.67
N LEU A 69 -8.81 67.29 -7.13
CA LEU A 69 -9.94 68.15 -7.50
C LEU A 69 -10.44 68.98 -6.31
N ALA A 70 -10.60 68.35 -5.14
CA ALA A 70 -11.01 69.02 -3.91
C ALA A 70 -9.99 70.06 -3.44
N LEU A 71 -8.70 69.78 -3.61
CA LEU A 71 -7.62 70.74 -3.35
C LEU A 71 -7.73 71.96 -4.26
N ASN A 72 -7.92 71.76 -5.57
CA ASN A 72 -8.11 72.85 -6.53
C ASN A 72 -9.35 73.68 -6.20
N ALA A 73 -10.46 73.04 -5.82
CA ALA A 73 -11.67 73.73 -5.39
C ALA A 73 -11.45 74.55 -4.10
N THR A 74 -10.65 74.04 -3.17
CA THR A 74 -10.27 74.77 -1.95
C THR A 74 -9.46 76.02 -2.28
N ILE A 75 -8.53 75.94 -3.25
CA ILE A 75 -7.73 77.08 -3.72
C ILE A 75 -8.63 78.14 -4.36
N GLU A 76 -9.56 77.74 -5.23
CA GLU A 76 -10.44 78.69 -5.92
C GLU A 76 -11.46 79.31 -4.95
N ALA A 77 -11.95 78.55 -3.97
CA ALA A 77 -12.82 79.06 -2.91
C ALA A 77 -12.11 80.12 -2.04
N ALA A 78 -10.82 79.92 -1.72
CA ALA A 78 -10.02 80.92 -1.02
C ALA A 78 -9.83 82.19 -1.87
N ARG A 79 -9.69 82.04 -3.19
CA ARG A 79 -9.56 83.16 -4.14
C ARG A 79 -10.84 84.00 -4.25
N ALA A 80 -12.00 83.39 -4.08
CA ALA A 80 -13.31 84.06 -4.08
C ALA A 80 -13.62 84.80 -2.76
N GLY A 81 -12.79 84.68 -1.72
CA GLY A 81 -12.96 85.37 -0.44
C GLY A 81 -14.23 84.98 0.31
N GLU A 82 -14.97 85.95 0.85
CA GLU A 82 -16.22 85.73 1.61
C GLU A 82 -17.28 84.97 0.79
N ALA A 83 -17.36 85.21 -0.52
CA ALA A 83 -18.34 84.54 -1.40
C ALA A 83 -18.05 83.04 -1.59
N GLY A 84 -16.80 82.60 -1.34
CA GLY A 84 -16.36 81.21 -1.49
C GLY A 84 -16.51 80.35 -0.23
N ARG A 85 -16.92 80.92 0.92
CA ARG A 85 -16.93 80.20 2.22
C ARG A 85 -17.70 78.88 2.21
N GLY A 86 -18.91 78.86 1.65
CA GLY A 86 -19.71 77.63 1.55
C GLY A 86 -19.05 76.57 0.67
N PHE A 87 -18.41 77.01 -0.42
CA PHE A 87 -17.68 76.14 -1.34
C PHE A 87 -16.41 75.55 -0.70
N ALA A 88 -15.72 76.34 0.14
CA ALA A 88 -14.55 75.89 0.89
C ALA A 88 -14.89 74.76 1.88
N VAL A 89 -16.04 74.82 2.55
CA VAL A 89 -16.50 73.76 3.47
C VAL A 89 -16.75 72.46 2.69
N VAL A 90 -17.47 72.53 1.57
CA VAL A 90 -17.73 71.36 0.72
C VAL A 90 -16.43 70.77 0.18
N ALA A 91 -15.51 71.61 -0.30
CA ALA A 91 -14.22 71.15 -0.80
C ALA A 91 -13.39 70.44 0.29
N SER A 92 -13.41 70.95 1.53
CA SER A 92 -12.74 70.29 2.66
C SER A 92 -13.37 68.93 3.00
N GLU A 93 -14.70 68.82 2.96
CA GLU A 93 -15.40 67.57 3.23
C GLU A 93 -15.10 66.51 2.16
N VAL A 94 -15.14 66.90 0.87
CA VAL A 94 -14.77 66.02 -0.25
C VAL A 94 -13.32 65.56 -0.11
N LYS A 95 -12.41 66.45 0.30
CA LYS A 95 -11.01 66.13 0.53
C LYS A 95 -10.84 65.09 1.64
N ALA A 96 -11.57 65.25 2.75
CA ALA A 96 -11.56 64.30 3.86
C ALA A 96 -12.08 62.92 3.43
N LEU A 97 -13.20 62.88 2.70
CA LEU A 97 -13.78 61.65 2.17
C LEU A 97 -12.86 60.93 1.19
N ALA A 98 -12.18 61.67 0.33
CA ALA A 98 -11.18 61.14 -0.60
C ALA A 98 -9.99 60.50 0.14
N ASN A 99 -9.47 61.15 1.19
CA ASN A 99 -8.40 60.59 2.01
C ASN A 99 -8.85 59.32 2.77
N GLN A 100 -10.07 59.32 3.31
CA GLN A 100 -10.63 58.15 3.97
C GLN A 100 -10.81 56.98 2.98
N THR A 101 -11.25 57.27 1.76
CA THR A 101 -11.37 56.27 0.69
C THR A 101 -10.01 55.70 0.31
N ALA A 102 -8.99 56.54 0.13
CA ALA A 102 -7.63 56.10 -0.19
C ALA A 102 -7.07 55.17 0.89
N LYS A 103 -7.23 55.53 2.17
CA LYS A 103 -6.82 54.68 3.29
C LYS A 103 -7.56 53.34 3.30
N ALA A 104 -8.88 53.35 3.09
CA ALA A 104 -9.66 52.11 3.04
C ALA A 104 -9.22 51.21 1.86
N THR A 105 -8.91 51.79 0.69
CA THR A 105 -8.38 51.02 -0.44
C THR A 105 -7.00 50.44 -0.18
N GLU A 106 -6.14 51.14 0.57
CA GLU A 106 -4.81 50.63 0.96
C GLU A 106 -4.93 49.41 1.89
N GLU A 107 -5.82 49.48 2.88
CA GLU A 107 -6.13 48.36 3.78
C GLU A 107 -6.70 47.16 3.00
N ILE A 108 -7.62 47.38 2.06
CA ILE A 108 -8.17 46.31 1.21
C ILE A 108 -7.08 45.72 0.30
N SER A 109 -6.22 46.55 -0.31
CA SER A 109 -5.10 46.07 -1.13
C SER A 109 -4.18 45.12 -0.36
N ALA A 110 -3.86 45.45 0.90
CA ALA A 110 -3.07 44.58 1.76
C ALA A 110 -3.77 43.23 2.02
N GLN A 111 -5.08 43.23 2.23
CA GLN A 111 -5.87 42.00 2.40
C GLN A 111 -5.92 41.17 1.12
N VAL A 112 -6.07 41.80 -0.05
CA VAL A 112 -6.05 41.11 -1.34
C VAL A 112 -4.70 40.45 -1.60
N ALA A 113 -3.60 41.16 -1.32
CA ALA A 113 -2.26 40.60 -1.45
C ALA A 113 -2.05 39.39 -0.52
N ALA A 114 -2.53 39.47 0.73
CA ALA A 114 -2.49 38.35 1.67
C ALA A 114 -3.32 37.15 1.16
N MET A 115 -4.52 37.37 0.63
CA MET A 115 -5.33 36.32 0.03
C MET A 115 -4.63 35.65 -1.16
N GLN A 116 -3.99 36.43 -2.04
CA GLN A 116 -3.23 35.91 -3.18
C GLN A 116 -2.07 35.04 -2.71
N ALA A 117 -1.32 35.48 -1.71
CA ALA A 117 -0.20 34.72 -1.14
C ALA A 117 -0.67 33.37 -0.57
N THR A 118 -1.72 33.37 0.27
CA THR A 118 -2.30 32.14 0.84
C THR A 118 -2.85 31.20 -0.25
N THR A 119 -3.46 31.76 -1.29
CA THR A 119 -3.97 30.99 -2.44
C THR A 119 -2.82 30.33 -3.20
N SER A 120 -1.70 31.03 -3.41
CA SER A 120 -0.50 30.46 -4.02
C SER A 120 0.11 29.35 -3.17
N GLU A 121 0.17 29.51 -1.85
CA GLU A 121 0.65 28.47 -0.93
C GLU A 121 -0.25 27.22 -0.97
N ALA A 122 -1.57 27.41 -1.08
CA ALA A 122 -2.52 26.32 -1.25
C ALA A 122 -2.27 25.54 -2.55
N VAL A 123 -1.99 26.21 -3.67
CA VAL A 123 -1.64 25.54 -4.95
C VAL A 123 -0.39 24.67 -4.79
N VAL A 124 0.67 25.20 -4.16
CA VAL A 124 1.91 24.45 -3.91
C VAL A 124 1.63 23.22 -3.05
N SER A 125 0.84 23.39 -1.99
CA SER A 125 0.47 22.29 -1.08
C SER A 125 -0.33 21.21 -1.79
N ILE A 126 -1.30 21.58 -2.64
CA ILE A 126 -2.08 20.63 -3.45
C ILE A 126 -1.18 19.88 -4.44
N GLY A 127 -0.18 20.56 -5.03
CA GLY A 127 0.84 19.92 -5.86
C GLY A 127 1.60 18.83 -5.11
N GLY A 128 2.09 19.12 -3.90
CA GLY A 128 2.79 18.15 -3.06
C GLY A 128 1.91 16.97 -2.62
N ILE A 129 0.62 17.20 -2.37
CA ILE A 129 -0.36 16.14 -2.11
C ILE A 129 -0.50 15.24 -3.33
N THR A 130 -0.62 15.82 -4.53
CA THR A 130 -0.76 15.07 -5.79
C THR A 130 0.46 14.18 -6.05
N GLU A 131 1.68 14.71 -5.84
CA GLU A 131 2.92 13.93 -5.95
C GLU A 131 2.98 12.79 -4.93
N THR A 132 2.52 13.04 -3.70
CA THR A 132 2.48 12.01 -2.65
C THR A 132 1.51 10.89 -3.00
N ILE A 133 0.32 11.22 -3.54
CA ILE A 133 -0.64 10.22 -3.99
C ILE A 133 -0.11 9.43 -5.19
N ALA A 134 0.60 10.07 -6.13
CA ALA A 134 1.24 9.38 -7.25
C ALA A 134 2.26 8.33 -6.77
N ARG A 135 3.12 8.70 -5.79
CA ARG A 135 4.05 7.75 -5.16
C ARG A 135 3.33 6.62 -4.42
N MET A 136 2.21 6.90 -3.75
CA MET A 136 1.38 5.86 -3.14
C MET A 136 0.84 4.87 -4.16
N SER A 137 0.40 5.35 -5.34
CA SER A 137 -0.08 4.48 -6.42
C SER A 137 1.04 3.58 -6.95
N GLU A 138 2.25 4.11 -7.13
CA GLU A 138 3.42 3.32 -7.53
C GLU A 138 3.76 2.21 -6.52
N ILE A 139 3.79 2.54 -5.23
CA ILE A 139 4.01 1.57 -4.16
C ILE A 139 2.91 0.50 -4.17
N THR A 140 1.66 0.89 -4.38
CA THR A 140 0.52 -0.04 -4.41
C THR A 140 0.61 -1.01 -5.60
N MET A 141 1.07 -0.55 -6.77
CA MET A 141 1.35 -1.42 -7.92
C MET A 141 2.47 -2.43 -7.61
N ASN A 142 3.55 -2.00 -6.97
CA ASN A 142 4.64 -2.90 -6.57
C ASN A 142 4.17 -3.95 -5.55
N ILE A 143 3.34 -3.55 -4.59
CA ILE A 143 2.74 -4.48 -3.63
C ILE A 143 1.83 -5.48 -4.36
N SER A 144 1.01 -5.03 -5.32
CA SER A 144 0.13 -5.92 -6.10
C SER A 144 0.93 -7.04 -6.78
N SER A 145 2.01 -6.68 -7.47
CA SER A 145 2.90 -7.64 -8.14
C SER A 145 3.51 -8.64 -7.14
N ALA A 146 4.00 -8.15 -6.00
CA ALA A 146 4.57 -9.01 -4.96
C ALA A 146 3.53 -9.98 -4.35
N VAL A 147 2.29 -9.52 -4.18
CA VAL A 147 1.19 -10.33 -3.63
C VAL A 147 0.78 -11.43 -4.63
N GLU A 148 0.75 -11.13 -5.93
CA GLU A 148 0.51 -12.14 -6.96
C GLU A 148 1.58 -13.23 -6.97
N GLU A 149 2.85 -12.84 -6.88
CA GLU A 149 3.99 -13.77 -6.79
C GLU A 149 3.91 -14.63 -5.53
N GLN A 150 3.66 -14.03 -4.36
CA GLN A 150 3.45 -14.75 -3.10
C GLN A 150 2.27 -15.74 -3.19
N GLY A 151 1.19 -15.35 -3.86
CA GLY A 151 0.05 -16.24 -4.11
C GLY A 151 0.40 -17.45 -4.98
N ALA A 152 1.22 -17.25 -6.01
CA ALA A 152 1.73 -18.34 -6.85
C ALA A 152 2.61 -19.31 -6.06
N ALA A 153 3.58 -18.78 -5.29
CA ALA A 153 4.47 -19.57 -4.45
C ALA A 153 3.70 -20.37 -3.38
N THR A 154 2.72 -19.75 -2.72
CA THR A 154 1.90 -20.42 -1.70
C THR A 154 1.11 -21.60 -2.28
N ARG A 155 0.53 -21.44 -3.48
CA ARG A 155 -0.16 -22.54 -4.18
C ARG A 155 0.79 -23.67 -4.56
N GLU A 156 2.02 -23.36 -4.94
CA GLU A 156 3.03 -24.37 -5.26
C GLU A 156 3.46 -25.16 -4.02
N ILE A 157 3.68 -24.47 -2.90
CA ILE A 157 3.96 -25.09 -1.60
C ILE A 157 2.84 -26.05 -1.21
N ALA A 158 1.58 -25.63 -1.33
CA ALA A 158 0.42 -26.49 -1.04
C ALA A 158 0.42 -27.77 -1.88
N ARG A 159 0.68 -27.66 -3.19
CA ARG A 159 0.78 -28.83 -4.10
C ARG A 159 1.94 -29.76 -3.73
N ASN A 160 3.11 -29.20 -3.39
CA ASN A 160 4.27 -30.00 -2.99
C ASN A 160 3.99 -30.77 -1.70
N ILE A 161 3.33 -30.16 -0.73
CA ILE A 161 2.96 -30.83 0.53
C ILE A 161 1.99 -32.00 0.28
N GLN A 162 1.00 -31.83 -0.61
CA GLN A 162 0.10 -32.93 -0.97
C GLN A 162 0.86 -34.10 -1.62
N SER A 163 1.83 -33.80 -2.49
CA SER A 163 2.67 -34.82 -3.13
C SER A 163 3.56 -35.55 -2.11
N VAL A 164 4.17 -34.81 -1.17
CA VAL A 164 4.96 -35.39 -0.07
C VAL A 164 4.10 -36.26 0.84
N ALA A 165 2.87 -35.83 1.15
CA ALA A 165 1.95 -36.63 1.95
C ALA A 165 1.60 -37.95 1.26
N ALA A 166 1.30 -37.92 -0.04
CA ALA A 166 1.04 -39.13 -0.83
C ALA A 166 2.26 -40.07 -0.86
N GLY A 167 3.46 -39.53 -1.10
CA GLY A 167 4.70 -40.31 -1.06
C GLY A 167 5.00 -40.92 0.31
N SER A 168 4.66 -40.21 1.40
CA SER A 168 4.80 -40.76 2.76
C SER A 168 3.85 -41.94 3.01
N THR A 169 2.65 -41.93 2.43
CA THR A 169 1.72 -43.07 2.48
C THR A 169 2.28 -44.26 1.70
N GLU A 170 2.76 -44.03 0.48
CA GLU A 170 3.38 -45.08 -0.35
C GLU A 170 4.60 -45.73 0.34
N ILE A 171 5.46 -44.93 0.96
CA ILE A 171 6.58 -45.43 1.76
C ILE A 171 6.09 -46.29 2.92
N SER A 172 5.02 -45.89 3.60
CA SER A 172 4.45 -46.66 4.72
C SER A 172 3.95 -48.03 4.26
N ASP A 173 3.31 -48.10 3.09
CA ASP A 173 2.86 -49.36 2.48
C ASP A 173 4.05 -50.26 2.09
N HIS A 174 5.09 -49.69 1.49
CA HIS A 174 6.32 -50.42 1.16
C HIS A 174 7.01 -50.98 2.42
N ILE A 175 7.06 -50.22 3.51
CA ILE A 175 7.61 -50.70 4.79
C ILE A 175 6.78 -51.86 5.36
N GLY A 176 5.44 -51.82 5.21
CA GLY A 176 4.57 -52.96 5.53
C GLY A 176 4.93 -54.22 4.74
N GLY A 177 5.17 -54.09 3.43
CA GLY A 177 5.63 -55.18 2.58
C GLY A 177 7.00 -55.73 2.96
N VAL A 178 7.98 -54.85 3.22
CA VAL A 178 9.32 -55.23 3.70
C VAL A 178 9.24 -55.98 5.02
N SER A 179 8.40 -55.52 5.95
CA SER A 179 8.17 -56.19 7.23
C SER A 179 7.64 -57.61 7.05
N SER A 180 6.65 -57.80 6.16
CA SER A 180 6.11 -59.13 5.84
C SER A 180 7.13 -60.05 5.18
N ALA A 181 7.95 -59.54 4.26
CA ALA A 181 9.03 -60.30 3.62
C ALA A 181 10.11 -60.73 4.63
N ALA A 182 10.45 -59.86 5.59
CA ALA A 182 11.39 -60.18 6.66
C ALA A 182 10.84 -61.30 7.57
N VAL A 183 9.55 -61.29 7.91
CA VAL A 183 8.89 -62.36 8.67
C VAL A 183 8.95 -63.69 7.91
N ALA A 184 8.58 -63.70 6.62
CA ALA A 184 8.62 -64.90 5.79
C ALA A 184 10.03 -65.49 5.68
N THR A 185 11.04 -64.62 5.54
CA THR A 185 12.46 -65.02 5.53
C THR A 185 12.86 -65.65 6.87
N GLY A 186 12.41 -65.08 8.00
CA GLY A 186 12.63 -65.65 9.33
C GLY A 186 12.03 -67.04 9.50
N THR A 187 10.80 -67.26 9.01
CA THR A 187 10.15 -68.57 9.01
C THR A 187 10.94 -69.57 8.17
N ALA A 188 11.30 -69.22 6.92
CA ALA A 188 12.07 -70.09 6.05
C ALA A 188 13.44 -70.46 6.64
N ALA A 189 14.12 -69.51 7.30
CA ALA A 189 15.36 -69.78 8.00
C ALA A 189 15.18 -70.77 9.17
N SER A 190 14.05 -70.69 9.89
CA SER A 190 13.70 -71.64 10.96
C SER A 190 13.44 -73.05 10.39
N ASP A 191 12.76 -73.16 9.26
CA ASP A 191 12.47 -74.44 8.59
C ASP A 191 13.77 -75.11 8.09
N VAL A 192 14.67 -74.31 7.50
CA VAL A 192 16.00 -74.78 7.09
C VAL A 192 16.81 -75.26 8.30
N LEU A 193 16.78 -74.52 9.41
CA LEU A 193 17.46 -74.92 10.65
C LEU A 193 16.90 -76.24 11.20
N SER A 194 15.58 -76.44 11.15
CA SER A 194 14.94 -77.71 11.55
C SER A 194 15.42 -78.86 10.67
N SER A 195 15.37 -78.68 9.35
CA SER A 195 15.81 -79.69 8.39
C SER A 195 17.28 -80.06 8.55
N ALA A 196 18.14 -79.09 8.84
CA ALA A 196 19.55 -79.31 9.11
C ALA A 196 19.77 -80.14 10.40
N ARG A 197 18.97 -79.90 11.46
CA ARG A 197 19.00 -80.71 12.69
C ARG A 197 18.54 -82.15 12.45
N ASP A 198 17.49 -82.34 11.66
CA ASP A 198 17.00 -83.68 11.32
C ASP A 198 18.06 -84.45 10.51
N LEU A 199 18.73 -83.78 9.56
CA LEU A 199 19.81 -84.37 8.77
C LEU A 199 21.03 -84.76 9.63
N ASP A 200 21.40 -83.91 10.59
CA ASP A 200 22.46 -84.21 11.56
C ASP A 200 22.13 -85.45 12.40
N GLN A 201 20.88 -85.53 12.89
CA GLN A 201 20.40 -86.69 13.64
C GLN A 201 20.40 -87.97 12.80
N GLN A 202 19.92 -87.92 11.55
CA GLN A 202 19.96 -89.06 10.63
C GLN A 202 21.39 -89.51 10.30
N SER A 203 22.28 -88.55 10.08
CA SER A 203 23.71 -88.82 9.84
C SER A 203 24.35 -89.49 11.05
N GLY A 204 24.01 -89.06 12.27
CA GLY A 204 24.42 -89.70 13.52
C GLY A 204 23.92 -91.14 13.66
N MET A 205 22.65 -91.40 13.34
CA MET A 205 22.09 -92.75 13.34
C MET A 205 22.75 -93.67 12.31
N LEU A 206 22.97 -93.17 11.09
CA LEU A 206 23.63 -93.94 10.04
C LEU A 206 25.06 -94.32 10.45
N ARG A 207 25.79 -93.37 11.05
CA ARG A 207 27.14 -93.62 11.57
C ARG A 207 27.15 -94.70 12.63
N ALA A 208 26.23 -94.63 13.59
CA ALA A 208 26.08 -95.66 14.63
C ALA A 208 25.74 -97.05 14.04
N ALA A 209 24.84 -97.10 13.04
CA ALA A 209 24.48 -98.36 12.38
C ALA A 209 25.65 -98.96 11.58
N VAL A 210 26.45 -98.12 10.92
CA VAL A 210 27.67 -98.55 10.21
C VAL A 210 28.71 -99.06 11.21
N ASP A 211 28.92 -98.37 12.32
CA ASP A 211 29.85 -98.80 13.38
C ASP A 211 29.42 -100.14 13.99
N GLU A 212 28.11 -100.33 14.24
CA GLU A 212 27.55 -101.60 14.71
C GLU A 212 27.74 -102.72 13.69
N PHE A 213 27.46 -102.46 12.41
CA PHE A 213 27.64 -103.43 11.34
C PHE A 213 29.10 -103.86 11.20
N LEU A 214 30.03 -102.90 11.17
CA LEU A 214 31.48 -103.17 11.13
C LEU A 214 31.94 -103.95 12.37
N GLY A 215 31.38 -103.65 13.54
CA GLY A 215 31.61 -104.40 14.77
C GLY A 215 31.18 -105.87 14.65
N LYS A 216 29.97 -106.13 14.12
CA LYS A 216 29.45 -107.49 13.89
C LYS A 216 30.29 -108.26 12.85
N VAL A 217 30.71 -107.61 11.75
CA VAL A 217 31.55 -108.24 10.72
C VAL A 217 32.92 -108.61 11.26
N ARG A 218 33.52 -107.82 12.15
CA ARG A 218 34.81 -108.14 12.78
C ARG A 218 34.74 -109.25 13.83
N ALA A 219 33.55 -109.55 14.34
CA ALA A 219 33.32 -110.60 15.33
C ALA A 219 32.94 -111.97 14.71
N ALA A 220 32.70 -112.00 13.40
CA ALA A 220 32.47 -113.20 12.58
C ALA A 220 33.77 -113.67 11.91
#